data_AF-A0A5C6EFU7-F1
#
_entry.id   AF-A0A5C6EFU7-F1
#
_cell.length_a   1.000
_cell.length_b   1.000
_cell.length_c   1.000
_cell.angle_alpha   90.00
_cell.angle_beta   90.00
_cell.angle_gamma   90.00
#
_symmetry.space_group_name_H-M   'P 1'
#
loop_
_entity.id
_entity.type
_entity.pdbx_description
1 polymer ?
#
loop_
_entity_poly.entity_id
_entity_poly.type
_entity_poly.pdbx_seq_one_letter_code
_entity_poly.pdbx_strand_id
1 'polypeptide(L)'
;MKKADVKVGGEYYANVTNKKVVVRIDSTNTAGGWNATNLTTNKKVRIKTAQRLQGKARATTSASAAGETRARKRVAKKTSGGDAASVAATTDDKKLSCIEAALKVLGETEETMNAQEMIAAMTDAGYWTSPGGKTPHATLYSAILRELAKGEDSRFIKVERGRFSARA
;
A
#
# COMPACT_ATOMS: atom_id res chain seq x y z
N MET A 1 -14.36 -15.95 19.26
CA MET A 1 -14.94 -17.29 18.94
C MET A 1 -14.28 -18.34 19.83
N LYS A 2 -14.98 -19.40 20.23
CA LYS A 2 -14.40 -20.48 21.05
C LYS A 2 -13.61 -21.44 20.14
N LYS A 3 -12.61 -22.14 20.69
CA LYS A 3 -11.77 -23.11 19.96
C LYS A 3 -12.58 -24.22 19.28
N ALA A 4 -13.72 -24.60 19.88
CA ALA A 4 -14.63 -25.62 19.35
C ALA A 4 -15.41 -25.19 18.09
N ASP A 5 -15.52 -23.88 17.83
CA ASP A 5 -16.34 -23.36 16.72
C ASP A 5 -15.57 -23.26 15.39
N VAL A 6 -14.26 -23.55 15.43
CA VAL A 6 -13.33 -23.43 14.29
C VAL A 6 -13.22 -24.78 13.59
N LYS A 7 -13.82 -24.89 12.40
CA LYS A 7 -13.83 -26.08 11.55
C LYS A 7 -12.74 -25.97 10.49
N VAL A 8 -12.00 -27.05 10.28
CA VAL A 8 -11.09 -27.20 9.14
C VAL A 8 -11.92 -27.19 7.86
N GLY A 9 -11.47 -26.45 6.84
CA GLY A 9 -12.21 -26.12 5.63
C GLY A 9 -13.19 -24.94 5.78
N GLY A 10 -13.44 -24.45 7.00
CA GLY A 10 -14.31 -23.32 7.25
C GLY A 10 -13.64 -21.98 6.93
N GLU A 11 -14.44 -21.04 6.44
CA GLU A 11 -14.00 -19.66 6.19
C GLU A 11 -14.39 -18.77 7.37
N TYR A 12 -13.44 -17.95 7.81
CA TYR A 12 -13.56 -17.10 8.98
C TYR A 12 -12.96 -15.72 8.70
N TYR A 13 -13.45 -14.70 9.40
CA TYR A 13 -12.81 -13.39 9.39
C TYR A 13 -11.65 -13.37 10.37
N ALA A 14 -10.48 -12.91 9.91
CA ALA A 14 -9.31 -12.68 10.73
C ALA A 14 -8.69 -11.32 10.43
N ASN A 15 -8.08 -10.70 11.42
CA ASN A 15 -7.29 -9.49 11.23
C ASN A 15 -5.86 -9.87 10.89
N VAL A 16 -5.44 -9.57 9.67
CA VAL A 16 -4.07 -9.78 9.17
C VAL A 16 -3.48 -8.41 8.86
N THR A 17 -2.46 -8.00 9.61
CA THR A 17 -1.77 -6.70 9.46
C THR A 17 -2.77 -5.54 9.45
N ASN A 18 -3.62 -5.46 10.48
CA ASN A 18 -4.67 -4.44 10.67
C ASN A 18 -5.78 -4.40 9.59
N LYS A 19 -5.83 -5.38 8.68
CA LYS A 19 -6.90 -5.51 7.70
C LYS A 19 -7.76 -6.73 8.02
N LYS A 20 -9.08 -6.53 8.03
CA LYS A 20 -10.05 -7.62 8.18
C LYS A 20 -10.15 -8.37 6.86
N VAL A 21 -9.80 -9.64 6.87
CA VAL A 21 -9.73 -10.49 5.67
C VAL A 21 -10.39 -11.84 5.92
N VAL A 22 -10.88 -12.45 4.84
CA VAL A 22 -11.42 -13.81 4.90
C VAL A 22 -10.27 -14.81 4.79
N VAL A 23 -10.21 -15.69 5.77
CA VAL A 23 -9.23 -16.78 5.83
C VAL A 23 -9.95 -18.12 5.87
N ARG A 24 -9.52 -19.06 5.04
CA ARG A 24 -9.99 -20.45 5.06
C ARG A 24 -9.04 -21.28 5.89
N ILE A 25 -9.55 -21.98 6.90
CA ILE A 25 -8.74 -22.87 7.73
C ILE A 25 -8.40 -24.10 6.89
N ASP A 26 -7.11 -24.35 6.63
CA ASP A 26 -6.68 -25.52 5.84
C ASP A 26 -6.30 -26.70 6.73
N SER A 27 -5.69 -26.46 7.90
CA SER A 27 -5.34 -27.53 8.84
C SER A 27 -5.26 -27.07 10.30
N THR A 28 -5.46 -28.00 11.22
CA THR A 28 -5.18 -27.82 12.65
C THR A 28 -3.77 -28.30 12.97
N ASN A 29 -3.04 -27.58 13.82
CA ASN A 29 -1.72 -28.00 14.30
C ASN A 29 -1.89 -28.76 15.64
N THR A 30 -1.18 -29.87 15.79
CA THR A 30 -1.17 -30.74 16.98
C THR A 30 -0.70 -29.98 18.23
N ALA A 31 0.18 -28.98 18.08
CA ALA A 31 0.66 -28.12 19.15
C ALA A 31 -0.29 -26.93 19.49
N GLY A 32 -1.48 -26.91 18.91
CA GLY A 32 -2.43 -25.81 19.03
C GLY A 32 -2.23 -24.72 17.95
N GLY A 33 -3.36 -24.18 17.51
CA GLY A 33 -3.45 -23.21 16.43
C GLY A 33 -3.84 -23.83 15.08
N TRP A 34 -4.17 -22.97 14.13
CA TRP A 34 -4.65 -23.34 12.81
C TRP A 34 -3.81 -22.69 11.72
N ASN A 35 -3.58 -23.42 10.64
CA ASN A 35 -3.08 -22.86 9.41
C ASN A 35 -4.27 -22.48 8.54
N ALA A 36 -4.24 -21.27 8.00
CA ALA A 36 -5.29 -20.76 7.14
C ALA A 36 -4.69 -20.12 5.89
N THR A 37 -5.43 -20.14 4.79
CA THR A 37 -5.08 -19.38 3.59
C THR A 37 -5.97 -18.15 3.49
N ASN A 38 -5.36 -16.99 3.33
CA ASN A 38 -6.07 -15.75 3.06
C ASN A 38 -6.60 -15.76 1.62
N LEU A 39 -7.91 -15.68 1.43
CA LEU A 39 -8.54 -15.75 0.11
C LEU A 39 -8.36 -14.46 -0.72
N THR A 40 -8.02 -13.34 -0.09
CA THR A 40 -7.74 -12.07 -0.78
C THR A 40 -6.33 -12.01 -1.35
N THR A 41 -5.35 -12.61 -0.67
CA THR A 41 -3.92 -12.52 -1.05
C THR A 41 -3.27 -13.86 -1.41
N ASN A 42 -4.00 -14.96 -1.26
CA ASN A 42 -3.52 -16.34 -1.41
C ASN A 42 -2.29 -16.69 -0.55
N LYS A 43 -2.03 -15.93 0.51
CA LYS A 43 -0.93 -16.16 1.45
C LYS A 43 -1.38 -17.04 2.61
N LYS A 44 -0.48 -17.92 3.07
CA LYS A 44 -0.68 -18.73 4.28
C LYS A 44 -0.52 -17.87 5.53
N VAL A 45 -1.42 -18.05 6.49
CA VAL A 45 -1.49 -17.31 7.75
C VAL A 45 -1.62 -18.30 8.89
N ARG A 46 -0.79 -18.13 9.92
CA ARG A 46 -0.85 -18.94 11.15
C ARG A 46 -1.72 -18.25 12.19
N ILE A 47 -2.75 -18.95 12.64
CA ILE A 47 -3.73 -18.48 13.64
C ILE A 47 -3.44 -19.20 14.95
N LYS A 48 -2.72 -18.53 15.86
CA LYS A 48 -2.30 -19.11 17.15
C LYS A 48 -3.46 -19.35 18.11
N THR A 49 -4.49 -18.49 18.10
CA THR A 49 -5.64 -18.58 19.01
C THR A 49 -6.96 -18.32 18.28
N ALA A 50 -8.04 -18.97 18.73
CA ALA A 50 -9.38 -18.79 18.18
C ALA A 50 -9.96 -17.38 18.41
N GLN A 51 -9.39 -16.63 19.37
CA GLN A 51 -9.74 -15.23 19.62
C GLN A 51 -9.38 -14.31 18.45
N ARG A 52 -8.39 -14.70 17.63
CA ARG A 52 -8.03 -13.97 16.40
C ARG A 52 -9.05 -14.13 15.27
N LEU A 53 -10.02 -15.04 15.42
CA LEU A 53 -11.12 -15.22 14.49
C LEU A 53 -12.34 -14.43 14.97
N GLN A 54 -12.80 -13.51 14.13
CA GLN A 54 -13.89 -12.56 14.42
C GLN A 54 -15.27 -13.04 13.98
N GLY A 55 -15.39 -14.23 13.40
CA GLY A 55 -16.68 -14.82 13.00
C GLY A 55 -16.55 -15.77 11.80
N LYS A 56 -17.56 -16.62 11.55
CA LYS A 56 -17.67 -17.42 10.31
C LYS A 56 -17.99 -16.49 9.15
N ALA A 57 -17.23 -16.58 8.06
CA ALA A 57 -17.40 -15.73 6.88
C ALA A 57 -18.44 -16.29 5.89
N ARG A 58 -18.79 -17.58 6.00
CA ARG A 58 -19.79 -18.22 5.12
C ARG A 58 -21.08 -18.52 5.87
N ALA A 59 -22.06 -17.63 5.73
CA ALA A 59 -23.48 -17.98 5.75
C ALA A 59 -23.95 -18.08 4.30
N THR A 60 -23.80 -19.26 3.69
CA THR A 60 -24.58 -19.63 2.52
C THR A 60 -25.00 -21.08 2.70
N THR A 61 -26.18 -21.22 3.30
CA THR A 61 -27.06 -22.37 3.14
C THR A 61 -27.23 -22.64 1.64
N SER A 62 -26.94 -23.86 1.23
CA SER A 62 -27.42 -24.38 -0.05
C SER A 62 -28.94 -24.52 0.01
N ALA A 63 -29.68 -23.79 -0.83
CA ALA A 63 -30.90 -24.21 -1.54
C ALA A 63 -31.77 -23.01 -1.99
N SER A 64 -31.93 -22.91 -3.32
CA SER A 64 -33.09 -22.47 -4.13
C SER A 64 -34.03 -21.32 -3.69
N ALA A 65 -34.29 -20.43 -4.68
CA ALA A 65 -35.57 -19.82 -5.06
C ALA A 65 -35.70 -18.27 -4.92
N ALA A 66 -35.90 -17.65 -6.10
CA ALA A 66 -36.65 -16.42 -6.46
C ALA A 66 -36.43 -15.12 -5.65
N GLY A 67 -36.27 -13.91 -6.20
CA GLY A 67 -36.32 -13.34 -7.55
C GLY A 67 -35.80 -11.89 -7.42
N GLU A 68 -35.01 -11.39 -8.39
CA GLU A 68 -35.43 -10.34 -9.36
C GLU A 68 -35.21 -8.92 -8.77
N THR A 69 -34.51 -7.92 -9.32
CA THR A 69 -33.89 -7.50 -10.60
C THR A 69 -32.76 -6.50 -10.21
N ARG A 70 -31.70 -6.18 -10.95
CA ARG A 70 -31.61 -5.69 -12.33
C ARG A 70 -30.13 -5.62 -12.74
N ALA A 71 -29.87 -6.04 -13.98
CA ALA A 71 -28.59 -6.08 -14.65
C ALA A 71 -27.81 -4.75 -14.71
N ARG A 72 -26.47 -4.85 -14.81
CA ARG A 72 -25.71 -4.36 -15.98
C ARG A 72 -24.23 -4.79 -15.99
N LYS A 73 -23.93 -5.75 -16.88
CA LYS A 73 -22.84 -5.78 -17.88
C LYS A 73 -21.51 -5.06 -17.53
N ARG A 74 -20.40 -5.81 -17.43
CA ARG A 74 -19.25 -5.70 -18.37
C ARG A 74 -18.16 -6.76 -18.11
N VAL A 75 -18.01 -7.62 -19.12
CA VAL A 75 -16.78 -8.05 -19.79
C VAL A 75 -15.70 -8.74 -18.95
N ALA A 76 -15.59 -10.04 -19.17
CA ALA A 76 -14.38 -10.82 -18.98
C ALA A 76 -13.26 -10.33 -19.90
N LYS A 77 -12.03 -10.11 -19.41
CA LYS A 77 -10.80 -10.54 -20.10
C LYS A 77 -9.54 -10.45 -19.23
N LYS A 78 -8.85 -11.59 -19.15
CA LYS A 78 -7.40 -11.85 -19.08
C LYS A 78 -6.53 -11.20 -17.99
N THR A 79 -6.04 -12.12 -17.15
CA THR A 79 -4.61 -12.34 -16.87
C THR A 79 -3.61 -11.79 -17.89
N SER A 80 -2.61 -11.06 -17.37
CA SER A 80 -1.16 -11.06 -17.68
C SER A 80 -0.61 -9.80 -16.98
N GLY A 81 0.37 -9.87 -16.07
CA GLY A 81 1.77 -10.04 -16.44
C GLY A 81 2.26 -8.78 -17.17
N GLY A 82 2.96 -7.89 -16.47
CA GLY A 82 3.49 -6.67 -17.08
C GLY A 82 4.19 -5.74 -16.09
N ASP A 83 5.51 -5.84 -16.09
CA ASP A 83 6.43 -4.72 -15.87
C ASP A 83 5.97 -3.49 -16.69
N ALA A 84 6.10 -2.30 -16.11
CA ALA A 84 6.31 -0.98 -16.77
C ALA A 84 5.61 0.18 -16.05
N ALA A 85 6.43 1.18 -15.73
CA ALA A 85 6.19 2.60 -15.94
C ALA A 85 4.82 3.18 -15.55
N SER A 86 4.77 3.90 -14.42
CA SER A 86 3.88 5.06 -14.32
C SER A 86 4.66 6.32 -14.71
N VAL A 87 4.73 6.58 -16.02
CA VAL A 87 5.00 7.93 -16.53
C VAL A 87 3.65 8.58 -16.83
N ALA A 88 3.57 9.86 -16.49
CA ALA A 88 2.54 10.84 -16.86
C ALA A 88 1.15 10.67 -16.24
N ALA A 89 0.92 11.42 -15.17
CA ALA A 89 -0.38 12.03 -14.92
C ALA A 89 -0.19 13.55 -14.99
N THR A 90 -0.19 14.11 -16.21
CA THR A 90 -0.52 15.51 -16.43
C THR A 90 -2.03 15.68 -16.23
N THR A 91 -2.42 16.33 -15.14
CA THR A 91 -3.69 17.04 -15.05
C THR A 91 -3.47 18.19 -14.09
N ASP A 92 -3.47 19.36 -14.71
CA ASP A 92 -3.40 20.71 -14.19
C ASP A 92 -4.30 20.93 -12.96
N ASP A 93 -3.88 21.87 -12.12
CA ASP A 93 -4.47 22.29 -10.83
C ASP A 93 -4.35 21.30 -9.65
N LYS A 94 -3.29 20.49 -9.62
CA LYS A 94 -2.92 19.70 -8.44
C LYS A 94 -1.68 20.30 -7.80
N LYS A 95 -1.75 20.53 -6.49
CA LYS A 95 -0.59 20.80 -5.62
C LYS A 95 0.58 19.93 -6.09
N LEU A 96 1.74 20.56 -6.33
CA LEU A 96 2.96 19.91 -6.81
C LEU A 96 3.15 18.58 -6.06
N SER A 97 3.53 17.51 -6.76
CA SER A 97 3.87 16.28 -6.05
C SER A 97 5.06 16.54 -5.11
N CYS A 98 5.20 15.75 -4.03
CA CYS A 98 6.28 15.99 -3.05
C CYS A 98 7.69 16.03 -3.69
N ILE A 99 7.91 15.25 -4.75
CA ILE A 99 9.17 15.22 -5.50
C ILE A 99 9.33 16.47 -6.38
N GLU A 100 8.28 16.88 -7.10
CA GLU A 100 8.32 18.09 -7.94
C GLU A 100 8.46 19.36 -7.09
N ALA A 101 7.80 19.41 -5.94
CA ALA A 101 7.95 20.48 -4.98
C ALA A 101 9.39 20.55 -4.44
N ALA A 102 10.02 19.40 -4.16
CA ALA A 102 11.41 19.34 -3.74
C ALA A 102 12.37 19.84 -4.85
N LEU A 103 12.13 19.46 -6.11
CA LEU A 103 12.91 19.96 -7.25
C LEU A 103 12.77 21.47 -7.41
N LYS A 104 11.55 21.99 -7.27
CA LYS A 104 11.30 23.43 -7.34
C LYS A 104 12.07 24.20 -6.26
N VAL A 105 12.02 23.73 -5.01
CA VAL A 105 12.78 24.34 -3.90
C VAL A 105 14.28 24.33 -4.19
N LEU A 106 14.84 23.19 -4.59
CA LEU A 106 16.28 23.08 -4.89
C LEU A 106 16.70 23.94 -6.10
N GLY A 107 15.81 24.11 -7.09
CA GLY A 107 16.07 24.97 -8.24
C GLY A 107 15.97 26.47 -7.93
N GLU A 108 15.13 26.86 -6.98
CA GLU A 108 14.99 28.26 -6.56
C GLU A 108 16.09 28.70 -5.59
N THR A 109 16.52 27.81 -4.69
CA THR A 109 17.58 28.14 -3.72
C THR A 109 18.98 27.92 -4.28
N GLU A 110 19.13 27.09 -5.33
CA GLU A 110 20.42 26.62 -5.87
C GLU A 110 21.36 26.02 -4.79
N GLU A 111 20.79 25.68 -3.62
CA GLU A 111 21.51 25.22 -2.44
C GLU A 111 21.35 23.72 -2.21
N THR A 112 22.35 23.12 -1.58
CA THR A 112 22.29 21.69 -1.21
C THR A 112 21.52 21.52 0.10
N MET A 113 20.37 20.85 0.03
CA MET A 113 19.50 20.66 1.20
C MET A 113 19.33 19.20 1.57
N ASN A 114 19.09 18.97 2.85
CA ASN A 114 18.65 17.66 3.33
C ASN A 114 17.12 17.51 3.18
N ALA A 115 16.61 16.29 3.34
CA ALA A 115 15.19 16.02 3.17
C ALA A 115 14.28 16.70 4.23
N GLN A 116 14.80 17.06 5.40
CA GLN A 116 14.02 17.78 6.42
C GLN A 116 13.88 19.26 6.04
N GLU A 117 14.97 19.89 5.61
CA GLU A 117 14.99 21.28 5.16
C GLU A 117 14.16 21.46 3.89
N MET A 118 14.25 20.54 2.92
CA MET A 118 13.39 20.58 1.73
C MET A 118 11.90 20.56 2.09
N ILE A 119 11.50 19.73 3.06
CA ILE A 119 10.11 19.68 3.53
C ILE A 119 9.70 20.99 4.20
N ALA A 120 10.57 21.56 5.04
CA ALA A 120 10.31 22.83 5.69
C ALA A 120 10.13 23.94 4.64
N ALA A 121 11.07 24.06 3.71
CA ALA A 121 11.05 25.04 2.64
C ALA A 121 9.83 24.89 1.71
N MET A 122 9.47 23.67 1.29
CA MET A 122 8.29 23.48 0.43
C MET A 122 6.96 23.72 1.16
N THR A 123 6.94 23.54 2.49
CA THR A 123 5.77 23.84 3.33
C THR A 123 5.63 25.35 3.52
N ASP A 124 6.75 26.04 3.78
CA ASP A 124 6.81 27.49 3.95
C ASP A 124 6.45 28.23 2.65
N ALA A 125 7.00 27.76 1.51
CA ALA A 125 6.66 28.26 0.18
C ALA A 125 5.25 27.87 -0.30
N GLY A 126 4.52 27.03 0.44
CA GLY A 126 3.16 26.60 0.11
C GLY A 126 3.06 25.67 -1.10
N TYR A 127 4.18 25.19 -1.64
CA TYR A 127 4.21 24.29 -2.80
C TYR A 127 3.60 22.92 -2.50
N TRP A 128 3.79 22.44 -1.26
CA TRP A 128 3.28 21.15 -0.85
C TRP A 128 3.02 21.09 0.65
N THR A 129 2.08 20.23 1.06
CA THR A 129 1.77 19.99 2.47
C THR A 129 1.67 18.49 2.72
N SER A 130 2.18 18.03 3.87
CA SER A 130 2.14 16.62 4.26
C SER A 130 0.70 16.08 4.33
N PRO A 131 0.41 14.92 3.71
CA PRO A 131 -0.93 14.32 3.68
C PRO A 131 -1.32 13.63 5.02
N GLY A 132 -0.86 14.16 6.16
CA GLY A 132 -1.17 13.65 7.50
C GLY A 132 -0.10 12.73 8.12
N GLY A 133 1.08 12.64 7.50
CA GLY A 133 2.22 11.88 8.06
C GLY A 133 3.08 12.71 9.00
N LYS A 134 3.58 12.09 10.08
CA LYS A 134 4.52 12.72 11.04
C LYS A 134 5.94 12.87 10.49
N THR A 135 6.33 12.01 9.54
CA THR A 135 7.69 11.93 8.99
C THR A 135 7.71 12.05 7.45
N PRO A 136 7.21 13.16 6.88
CA PRO A 136 7.23 13.37 5.43
C PRO A 136 8.65 13.36 4.85
N HIS A 137 9.66 13.84 5.60
CA HIS A 137 11.07 13.83 5.21
C HIS A 137 11.62 12.41 4.94
N ALA A 138 11.19 11.40 5.70
CA ALA A 138 11.63 10.01 5.49
C ALA A 138 11.05 9.42 4.19
N THR A 139 9.82 9.82 3.86
CA THR A 139 9.16 9.44 2.60
C THR A 139 9.84 10.11 1.41
N LEU A 140 10.13 11.42 1.52
CA LEU A 140 10.88 12.17 0.51
C LEU A 140 12.29 11.59 0.31
N TYR A 141 13.02 11.31 1.39
CA TYR A 141 14.35 10.70 1.31
C TYR A 141 14.33 9.36 0.56
N SER A 142 13.36 8.49 0.88
CA SER A 142 13.20 7.21 0.19
C SER A 142 12.84 7.37 -1.28
N ALA A 143 12.07 8.39 -1.63
CA ALA A 143 11.74 8.73 -3.02
C ALA A 143 12.98 9.23 -3.78
N ILE A 144 13.77 10.14 -3.19
CA ILE A 144 15.01 10.64 -3.78
C ILE A 144 16.01 9.50 -4.02
N LEU A 145 16.15 8.56 -3.08
CA LEU A 145 17.03 7.39 -3.28
C LEU A 145 16.61 6.51 -4.47
N ARG A 146 15.30 6.37 -4.70
CA ARG A 146 14.78 5.63 -5.87
C ARG A 146 14.98 6.42 -7.16
N GLU A 147 14.94 7.75 -7.11
CA GLU A 147 15.22 8.60 -8.27
C GLU A 147 16.71 8.55 -8.64
N LEU A 148 17.59 8.61 -7.64
CA LEU A 148 19.05 8.49 -7.83
C LEU A 148 19.45 7.14 -8.42
N ALA A 149 18.67 6.07 -8.16
CA ALA A 149 18.90 4.77 -8.77
C ALA A 149 18.73 4.77 -10.31
N LYS A 150 18.15 5.84 -10.89
CA LYS A 150 18.04 6.03 -12.34
C LYS A 150 19.32 6.58 -12.99
N GLY A 151 20.35 6.92 -12.20
CA GLY A 151 21.66 7.34 -12.74
C GLY A 151 21.60 8.66 -13.51
N GLU A 152 21.83 8.61 -14.82
CA GLU A 152 21.86 9.80 -15.69
C GLU A 152 20.48 10.45 -15.86
N ASP A 153 19.41 9.66 -15.78
CA ASP A 153 18.03 10.16 -15.83
C ASP A 153 17.55 10.78 -14.50
N SER A 154 18.38 10.73 -13.46
CA SER A 154 18.03 11.29 -12.15
C SER A 154 17.99 12.82 -12.20
N ARG A 155 16.87 13.38 -11.73
CA ARG A 155 16.69 14.83 -11.53
C ARG A 155 17.39 15.37 -10.28
N PHE A 156 17.85 14.49 -9.38
CA PHE A 156 18.60 14.86 -8.19
C PHE A 156 20.06 14.42 -8.31
N ILE A 157 20.94 15.15 -7.65
CA ILE A 157 22.35 14.81 -7.45
C ILE A 157 22.61 14.70 -5.96
N LYS A 158 23.33 13.66 -5.55
CA LYS A 158 23.81 13.51 -4.17
C LYS A 158 25.14 14.22 -4.04
N VAL A 159 25.17 15.31 -3.27
CA VAL A 159 26.39 16.10 -3.05
C VAL A 159 27.16 15.59 -1.83
N GLU A 160 26.45 15.27 -0.75
CA GLU A 160 27.03 14.75 0.49
C GLU A 160 26.14 13.67 1.13
N ARG A 161 26.55 13.14 2.28
CA ARG A 161 25.74 12.17 3.04
C ARG A 161 24.46 12.83 3.56
N GLY A 162 23.37 12.65 2.81
CA GLY A 162 22.05 13.16 3.17
C GLY A 162 21.73 14.55 2.61
N ARG A 163 22.60 15.10 1.77
CA ARG A 163 22.43 16.40 1.08
C ARG A 163 22.24 16.18 -0.41
N PHE A 164 21.25 16.85 -0.99
CA PHE A 164 20.87 16.72 -2.39
C PHE A 164 20.77 18.09 -3.06
N SER A 165 21.08 18.15 -4.35
CA SER A 165 20.82 19.29 -5.23
C SER A 165 19.97 18.85 -6.43
N ALA A 166 19.35 19.82 -7.10
CA ALA A 166 18.72 19.58 -8.39
C ALA A 166 19.82 19.39 -9.46
N ARG A 167 19.63 18.42 -10.36
CA ARG A 167 20.39 18.34 -11.61
C ARG A 167 19.80 19.37 -12.56
N ALA A 168 20.61 20.31 -13.00
CA ALA A 168 20.28 21.27 -14.06
C ALA A 168 20.02 20.55 -15.39
#